data_AF-C0QF03-F1
#
_entry.id   AF-C0QF03-F1
#
_cell.length_a   1.000
_cell.length_b   1.000
_cell.length_c   1.000
_cell.angle_alpha   90.00
_cell.angle_beta   90.00
_cell.angle_gamma   90.00
#
_symmetry.space_group_name_H-M   'P 1'
#
loop_
_entity.id
_entity.type
_entity.pdbx_description
1 polymer ?
#
loop_
_entity_poly.entity_id
_entity_poly.type
_entity_poly.pdbx_seq_one_letter_code
_entity_poly.pdbx_strand_id
1 'polypeptide(L)'
;MKKTLIVLGIILAVSIVAYLVVIFSYVVNFGATWSCEQGDWGTFGDFVGGTLNPLFSFMALIAILITIVLQSKELEQTRIELARTAEANEKQSIYLASQQQRDDIYRLISKLAERINNTYNKNHLPNEHSIYTALIGPLNVNDNDAYFTLTGEMLNPQSSGYSRVKYIESDLKSLASLLDEYEVISSKISSKPTPLRSFYVNEYSHMVKVFCDEKWFDEALIEYYSK
;
A
#
# COMPACT_ATOMS: atom_id res chain seq x y z
N MET A 1 -13.75 25.99 21.36
CA MET A 1 -15.07 26.53 21.73
C MET A 1 -15.08 27.27 23.06
N LYS A 2 -14.86 26.62 24.23
CA LYS A 2 -14.86 27.32 25.53
C LYS A 2 -13.87 28.50 25.62
N LYS A 3 -12.63 28.33 25.13
CA LYS A 3 -11.61 29.40 25.10
C LYS A 3 -12.02 30.58 24.21
N THR A 4 -12.62 30.31 23.05
CA THR A 4 -13.09 31.33 22.10
C THR A 4 -14.22 32.18 22.70
N LEU A 5 -15.18 31.55 23.38
CA LEU A 5 -16.28 32.24 24.06
C LEU A 5 -15.77 33.14 25.20
N ILE A 6 -14.76 32.69 25.94
CA ILE A 6 -14.13 33.49 27.00
C ILE A 6 -13.44 34.72 26.42
N VAL A 7 -12.68 34.57 25.33
CA VAL A 7 -11.99 35.69 24.66
C VAL A 7 -12.99 36.72 24.12
N LEU A 8 -14.08 36.26 23.49
CA LEU A 8 -15.15 37.15 23.02
C LEU A 8 -15.84 37.90 24.18
N GLY A 9 -16.10 37.21 25.29
CA GLY A 9 -16.66 37.83 26.50
C GLY A 9 -15.74 38.91 27.09
N ILE A 10 -14.42 38.68 27.11
CA ILE A 10 -13.43 39.65 27.58
C ILE A 10 -13.40 40.88 26.66
N ILE A 11 -13.37 40.69 25.34
CA ILE A 11 -13.37 41.80 24.38
C ILE A 11 -14.64 42.66 24.56
N LEU A 12 -15.81 42.03 24.69
CA LEU A 12 -17.06 42.76 24.92
C LEU A 12 -17.04 43.55 26.23
N ALA A 13 -16.56 42.94 27.32
CA ALA A 13 -16.46 43.61 28.61
C ALA A 13 -15.51 44.82 28.57
N VAL A 14 -14.34 44.67 27.95
CA VAL A 14 -13.37 45.76 27.77
C VAL A 14 -13.96 46.91 26.95
N SER A 15 -14.68 46.60 25.86
CA SER A 15 -15.34 47.61 25.03
C SER A 15 -16.44 48.37 25.80
N ILE A 16 -17.23 47.69 26.63
CA ILE A 16 -18.25 48.32 27.48
C ILE A 16 -17.59 49.24 28.52
N VAL A 17 -16.52 48.79 29.17
CA VAL A 17 -15.80 49.60 30.16
C VAL A 17 -15.18 50.84 29.50
N ALA A 18 -14.54 50.70 28.34
CA ALA A 18 -13.97 51.83 27.61
C ALA A 18 -15.05 52.86 27.22
N TYR A 19 -16.22 52.40 26.76
CA TYR A 19 -17.35 53.27 26.47
C TYR A 19 -17.84 54.01 27.70
N LEU A 20 -18.07 53.31 28.82
CA LEU A 20 -18.51 53.92 30.08
C LEU A 20 -17.52 54.96 30.61
N VAL A 21 -16.21 54.70 30.49
CA VAL A 21 -15.15 55.64 30.88
C VAL A 21 -15.22 56.92 30.05
N VAL A 22 -15.38 56.82 28.73
CA VAL A 22 -15.47 57.99 27.84
C VAL A 22 -16.73 58.81 28.13
N ILE A 23 -17.89 58.16 28.31
CA ILE A 23 -19.14 58.84 28.66
C ILE A 23 -19.05 59.49 30.05
N PHE A 24 -18.49 58.79 31.04
CA PHE A 24 -18.28 59.35 32.37
C PHE A 24 -17.36 60.58 32.33
N SER A 25 -16.25 60.49 31.59
CA SER A 25 -15.33 61.62 31.39
C SER A 25 -16.02 62.80 30.73
N TYR A 26 -16.89 62.57 29.75
CA TYR A 26 -17.67 63.64 29.11
C TYR A 26 -18.61 64.31 30.12
N VAL A 27 -19.40 63.53 30.86
CA VAL A 27 -20.38 64.04 31.84
C VAL A 27 -19.72 64.84 32.95
N VAL A 28 -18.55 64.41 33.44
CA VAL A 28 -17.82 65.12 34.51
C VAL A 28 -17.29 66.48 34.04
N ASN A 29 -16.86 66.60 32.77
CA ASN A 29 -16.25 67.82 32.25
C ASN A 29 -17.26 68.79 31.62
N PHE A 30 -18.36 68.29 31.03
CA PHE A 30 -19.31 69.08 30.24
C PHE A 30 -20.76 69.05 30.78
N GLY A 31 -21.06 68.22 31.77
CA GLY A 31 -22.40 68.07 32.35
C GLY A 31 -23.28 67.04 31.62
N ALA A 32 -24.51 66.87 32.11
CA ALA A 32 -25.47 65.86 31.62
C ALA A 32 -26.80 66.46 31.12
N THR A 33 -26.84 67.77 30.86
CA THR A 33 -28.05 68.45 30.40
C THR A 33 -28.31 68.16 28.93
N TRP A 34 -29.58 67.95 28.58
CA TRP A 34 -30.00 67.72 27.19
C TRP A 34 -29.94 69.03 26.40
N SER A 35 -29.27 69.01 25.25
CA SER A 35 -29.28 70.14 24.31
C SER A 35 -30.36 69.98 23.24
N CYS A 36 -31.07 71.08 22.98
CA CYS A 36 -32.00 71.22 21.86
C CYS A 36 -31.29 71.65 20.56
N GLU A 37 -30.01 72.02 20.64
CA GLU A 37 -29.21 72.41 19.47
C GLU A 37 -28.54 71.19 18.85
N GLN A 38 -28.72 71.04 17.53
CA GLN A 38 -28.13 69.92 16.79
C GLN A 38 -26.58 69.97 16.79
N GLY A 39 -25.98 71.16 16.89
CA GLY A 39 -24.53 71.35 16.88
C GLY A 39 -23.82 70.68 18.07
N ASP A 40 -24.45 70.69 19.25
CA ASP A 40 -23.90 70.08 20.46
C ASP A 40 -23.82 68.55 20.37
N TRP A 41 -24.75 67.94 19.64
CA TRP A 41 -24.69 66.50 19.35
C TRP A 41 -23.55 66.14 18.40
N GLY A 42 -23.16 67.06 17.51
CA GLY A 42 -21.98 66.92 16.66
C GLY A 42 -20.69 66.92 17.48
N THR A 43 -20.50 67.90 18.37
CA THR A 43 -19.30 68.00 19.21
C THR A 43 -19.19 66.88 20.23
N PHE A 44 -20.32 66.42 20.78
CA PHE A 44 -20.37 65.20 21.59
C PHE A 44 -19.92 63.96 20.80
N GLY A 45 -20.45 63.79 19.58
CA GLY A 45 -20.07 62.73 18.67
C GLY A 45 -18.58 62.76 18.34
N ASP A 46 -18.01 63.94 18.13
CA ASP A 46 -16.58 64.13 17.86
C ASP A 46 -15.70 63.75 19.06
N PHE A 47 -16.13 64.06 20.29
CA PHE A 47 -15.38 63.66 21.50
C PHE A 47 -15.39 62.13 21.70
N VAL A 48 -16.58 61.52 21.63
CA VAL A 48 -16.75 60.08 21.83
C VAL A 48 -16.09 59.31 20.70
N GLY A 49 -16.36 59.69 19.45
CA GLY A 49 -15.80 59.09 18.25
C GLY A 49 -14.29 59.34 18.12
N GLY A 50 -13.82 60.55 18.42
CA GLY A 50 -12.41 60.91 18.36
C GLY A 50 -11.54 60.15 19.36
N THR A 51 -12.12 59.71 20.48
CA THR A 51 -11.41 58.90 21.49
C THR A 51 -11.55 57.40 21.25
N LEU A 52 -12.77 56.92 21.00
CA LEU A 52 -13.05 55.48 20.86
C LEU A 52 -12.65 54.92 19.49
N ASN A 53 -12.77 55.69 18.39
CA ASN A 53 -12.44 55.17 17.06
C ASN A 53 -10.96 54.81 16.92
N PRO A 54 -9.98 55.65 17.29
CA PRO A 54 -8.57 55.26 17.23
C PRO A 54 -8.25 54.02 18.08
N LEU A 55 -8.85 53.91 19.27
CA LEU A 55 -8.69 52.75 20.16
C LEU A 55 -9.22 51.47 19.50
N PHE A 56 -10.46 51.49 19.00
CA PHE A 56 -11.07 50.33 18.35
C PHE A 56 -10.41 49.99 17.01
N SER A 57 -9.99 50.98 16.22
CA SER A 57 -9.24 50.76 14.98
C SER A 57 -7.88 50.10 15.26
N PHE A 58 -7.18 50.51 16.32
CA PHE A 58 -5.92 49.87 16.71
C PHE A 58 -6.13 48.43 17.21
N MET A 59 -7.16 48.19 18.02
CA MET A 59 -7.55 46.84 18.45
C MET A 59 -7.92 45.94 17.25
N ALA A 60 -8.64 46.49 16.27
CA ALA A 60 -9.00 45.78 15.05
C ALA A 60 -7.74 45.41 14.24
N LEU A 61 -6.79 46.33 14.10
CA LEU A 61 -5.51 46.06 13.44
C LEU A 61 -4.74 44.94 14.13
N ILE A 62 -4.63 44.96 15.46
CA ILE A 62 -3.98 43.88 16.23
C ILE A 62 -4.70 42.55 16.03
N ALA A 63 -6.03 42.54 16.08
CA ALA A 63 -6.81 41.32 15.88
C ALA A 63 -6.56 40.71 14.49
N ILE A 64 -6.48 41.53 13.45
CA ILE A 64 -6.15 41.10 12.09
C ILE A 64 -4.72 40.54 12.04
N LEU A 65 -3.73 41.21 12.63
CA LEU A 65 -2.36 40.72 12.67
C LEU A 65 -2.24 39.37 13.38
N ILE A 66 -2.89 39.21 14.53
CA ILE A 66 -2.95 37.94 15.26
C ILE A 66 -3.59 36.86 14.39
N THR A 67 -4.67 37.19 13.69
CA THR A 67 -5.36 36.27 12.78
C THR A 67 -4.44 35.81 11.66
N ILE A 68 -3.69 36.72 11.03
CA ILE A 68 -2.73 36.40 9.97
C ILE A 68 -1.64 35.45 10.49
N VAL A 69 -1.09 35.73 11.68
CA VAL A 69 -0.07 34.86 12.30
C VAL A 69 -0.64 33.47 12.60
N LEU A 70 -1.85 33.39 13.15
CA LEU A 70 -2.49 32.12 13.45
C LEU A 70 -2.80 31.33 12.17
N GLN A 71 -3.37 31.98 11.16
CA GLN A 71 -3.63 31.38 9.85
C GLN A 71 -2.34 30.88 9.19
N SER A 72 -1.25 31.65 9.28
CA SER A 72 0.04 31.21 8.75
C SER A 72 0.56 29.95 9.44
N LYS A 73 0.38 29.86 10.76
CA LYS A 73 0.77 28.67 11.54
C LYS A 73 -0.12 27.46 11.21
N GLU A 74 -1.42 27.66 11.07
CA GLU A 74 -2.35 26.61 10.65
C GLU A 74 -2.03 26.09 9.25
N LEU A 75 -1.67 26.99 8.32
CA LEU A 75 -1.21 26.62 6.97
C LEU A 75 0.09 25.82 7.01
N GLU A 76 1.05 26.20 7.86
CA GLU A 76 2.30 25.45 8.04
C GLU A 76 2.03 24.03 8.56
N GLN A 77 1.20 23.89 9.60
CA GLN A 77 0.81 22.58 10.14
C GLN A 77 0.07 21.74 9.10
N THR A 78 -0.81 22.36 8.32
CA THR A 78 -1.53 21.69 7.22
C THR A 78 -0.55 21.17 6.17
N ARG A 79 0.47 21.96 5.78
CA ARG A 79 1.50 21.52 4.84
C ARG A 79 2.31 20.34 5.37
N ILE A 80 2.67 20.33 6.65
CA ILE A 80 3.39 19.22 7.29
C ILE A 80 2.55 17.94 7.25
N GLU A 81 1.27 18.01 7.61
CA GLU A 81 0.38 16.84 7.57
C GLU A 81 0.10 16.36 6.13
N LEU A 82 -0.03 17.27 5.17
CA LEU A 82 -0.13 16.90 3.75
C LEU A 82 1.14 16.20 3.25
N ALA A 83 2.32 16.67 3.63
CA ALA A 83 3.58 16.03 3.26
C ALA A 83 3.69 14.62 3.85
N ARG A 84 3.33 14.44 5.13
CA ARG A 84 3.27 13.11 5.78
C ARG A 84 2.27 12.18 5.09
N THR A 85 1.11 12.71 4.72
CA THR A 85 0.06 11.94 4.01
C THR A 85 0.54 11.53 2.62
N ALA A 86 1.21 12.42 1.89
CA ALA A 86 1.80 12.12 0.59
C ALA A 86 2.85 11.00 0.69
N GLU A 87 3.76 11.08 1.68
CA GLU A 87 4.77 10.04 1.93
C GLU A 87 4.14 8.69 2.30
N ALA A 88 3.10 8.69 3.15
CA ALA A 88 2.38 7.47 3.51
C ALA A 88 1.66 6.85 2.30
N ASN A 89 1.03 7.68 1.46
CA ASN A 89 0.38 7.23 0.23
C ASN A 89 1.37 6.66 -0.79
N GLU A 90 2.55 7.26 -0.92
CA GLU A 90 3.60 6.74 -1.80
C GLU A 90 4.09 5.36 -1.33
N LYS A 91 4.38 5.21 -0.03
CA LYS A 91 4.76 3.91 0.56
C LYS A 91 3.66 2.87 0.37
N GLN A 92 2.39 3.25 0.55
CA GLN A 92 1.25 2.38 0.33
C GLN A 92 1.12 1.96 -1.15
N SER A 93 1.33 2.88 -2.08
CA SER A 93 1.31 2.59 -3.52
C SER A 93 2.39 1.58 -3.92
N ILE A 94 3.62 1.76 -3.41
CA ILE A 94 4.74 0.83 -3.65
C ILE A 94 4.45 -0.55 -3.05
N TYR A 95 3.91 -0.59 -1.83
CA TYR A 95 3.50 -1.84 -1.18
C TYR A 95 2.44 -2.58 -1.99
N LEU A 96 1.41 -1.88 -2.45
CA LEU A 96 0.33 -2.45 -3.27
C LEU A 96 0.86 -2.96 -4.62
N ALA A 97 1.73 -2.21 -5.29
CA ALA A 97 2.34 -2.64 -6.55
C ALA A 97 3.18 -3.92 -6.37
N SER A 98 3.98 -4.00 -5.29
CA SER A 98 4.77 -5.18 -4.96
C SER A 98 3.88 -6.39 -4.62
N GLN A 99 2.79 -6.16 -3.89
CA GLN A 99 1.79 -7.19 -3.59
C GLN A 99 1.11 -7.70 -4.87
N GLN A 100 0.72 -6.81 -5.79
CA GLN A 100 0.12 -7.20 -7.06
C GLN A 100 1.07 -8.07 -7.89
N GLN A 101 2.35 -7.66 -8.01
CA GLN A 101 3.37 -8.46 -8.70
C GLN A 101 3.52 -9.85 -8.09
N ARG A 102 3.58 -9.93 -6.76
CA ARG A 102 3.65 -11.20 -6.03
C ARG A 102 2.44 -12.10 -6.34
N ASP A 103 1.23 -11.53 -6.35
CA ASP A 103 0.00 -12.27 -6.59
C ASP A 103 -0.09 -12.74 -8.06
N ASP A 104 0.38 -11.94 -9.01
CA ASP A 104 0.46 -12.32 -10.43
C ASP A 104 1.47 -13.45 -10.66
N ILE A 105 2.65 -13.41 -10.02
CA ILE A 105 3.63 -14.51 -10.07
C ILE A 105 3.06 -15.77 -9.43
N TYR A 106 2.38 -15.66 -8.29
CA TYR A 106 1.72 -16.80 -7.66
C TYR A 106 0.68 -17.46 -8.59
N ARG A 107 -0.07 -16.66 -9.35
CA ARG A 107 -1.00 -17.18 -10.37
C ARG A 107 -0.27 -17.93 -11.48
N LEU A 108 0.89 -17.43 -11.93
CA LEU A 108 1.72 -18.12 -12.92
C LEU A 108 2.29 -19.43 -12.37
N ILE A 109 2.81 -19.43 -11.14
CA ILE A 109 3.25 -20.63 -10.41
C ILE A 109 2.13 -21.65 -10.34
N SER A 110 0.93 -21.23 -9.92
CA SER A 110 -0.23 -22.12 -9.78
C SER A 110 -0.65 -22.73 -11.12
N LYS A 111 -0.63 -21.93 -12.20
CA LYS A 111 -0.91 -22.41 -13.56
C LYS A 111 0.14 -23.41 -14.06
N LEU A 112 1.43 -23.17 -13.81
CA LEU A 112 2.48 -24.12 -14.16
C LEU A 112 2.34 -25.41 -13.36
N ALA A 113 2.12 -25.32 -12.05
CA ALA A 113 1.91 -26.49 -11.19
C ALA A 113 0.70 -27.32 -11.66
N GLU A 114 -0.40 -26.67 -12.04
CA GLU A 114 -1.57 -27.34 -12.60
C GLU A 114 -1.25 -28.01 -13.95
N ARG A 115 -0.53 -27.32 -14.84
CA ARG A 115 -0.13 -27.87 -16.16
C ARG A 115 0.81 -29.07 -16.01
N ILE A 116 1.79 -28.99 -15.11
CA ILE A 116 2.68 -30.10 -14.75
C ILE A 116 1.85 -31.26 -14.22
N ASN A 117 0.99 -31.01 -13.23
CA ASN A 117 0.14 -32.05 -12.62
C ASN A 117 -0.77 -32.74 -13.64
N ASN A 118 -1.42 -31.97 -14.53
CA ASN A 118 -2.26 -32.54 -15.58
C ASN A 118 -1.43 -33.38 -16.58
N THR A 119 -0.23 -32.92 -16.94
CA THR A 119 0.66 -33.66 -17.86
C THR A 119 1.22 -34.93 -17.22
N TYR A 120 1.54 -34.88 -15.93
CA TYR A 120 2.09 -35.99 -15.16
C TYR A 120 1.04 -37.05 -14.81
N ASN A 121 -0.14 -36.63 -14.34
CA ASN A 121 -1.15 -37.53 -13.78
C ASN A 121 -2.29 -37.89 -14.75
N LYS A 122 -2.74 -36.95 -15.60
CA LYS A 122 -4.00 -37.10 -16.37
C LYS A 122 -3.79 -37.39 -17.85
N ASN A 123 -2.68 -36.96 -18.43
CA ASN A 123 -2.43 -37.17 -19.85
C ASN A 123 -2.00 -38.62 -20.10
N HIS A 124 -2.86 -39.39 -20.76
CA HIS A 124 -2.62 -40.79 -21.04
C HIS A 124 -1.50 -41.00 -22.06
N LEU A 125 -0.45 -41.70 -21.66
CA LEU A 125 0.41 -42.48 -22.54
C LEU A 125 -0.45 -43.53 -23.30
N PRO A 126 0.09 -44.20 -24.32
CA PRO A 126 -0.58 -45.36 -24.90
C PRO A 126 -1.05 -46.36 -23.82
N ASN A 127 -2.14 -47.08 -24.09
CA ASN A 127 -2.75 -48.05 -23.17
C ASN A 127 -3.29 -47.46 -21.85
N GLU A 128 -3.71 -46.20 -21.85
CA GLU A 128 -4.32 -45.52 -20.68
C GLU A 128 -3.38 -45.35 -19.46
N HIS A 129 -2.08 -45.60 -19.61
CA HIS A 129 -1.09 -45.31 -18.57
C HIS A 129 -0.85 -43.80 -18.43
N SER A 130 -0.34 -43.36 -17.28
CA SER A 130 0.15 -41.99 -17.11
C SER A 130 1.65 -41.99 -16.79
N ILE A 131 2.27 -40.82 -16.89
CA ILE A 131 3.66 -40.67 -16.47
C ILE A 131 3.78 -41.00 -14.98
N TYR A 132 2.81 -40.58 -14.16
CA TYR A 132 2.73 -40.94 -12.75
C TYR A 132 2.73 -42.45 -12.49
N THR A 133 1.91 -43.23 -13.20
CA THR A 133 1.89 -44.70 -13.00
C THR A 133 3.20 -45.36 -13.40
N ALA A 134 3.90 -44.80 -14.39
CA ALA A 134 5.23 -45.26 -14.78
C ALA A 134 6.29 -45.04 -13.67
N LEU A 135 6.21 -43.95 -12.89
CA LEU A 135 7.23 -43.58 -11.91
C LEU A 135 7.01 -44.14 -10.50
N ILE A 136 5.80 -44.56 -10.16
CA ILE A 136 5.49 -45.10 -8.81
C ILE A 136 5.69 -46.61 -8.72
N GLY A 137 5.54 -47.32 -9.83
CA GLY A 137 5.85 -48.75 -9.89
C GLY A 137 7.36 -49.02 -9.93
N PRO A 138 7.76 -50.30 -10.04
CA PRO A 138 9.15 -50.65 -10.29
C PRO A 138 9.70 -49.90 -11.51
N LEU A 139 10.87 -49.28 -11.38
CA LEU A 139 11.58 -48.62 -12.48
C LEU A 139 12.30 -49.67 -13.35
N ASN A 140 11.53 -50.65 -13.83
CA ASN A 140 12.01 -51.78 -14.62
C ASN A 140 10.99 -52.12 -15.70
N VAL A 141 11.46 -52.18 -16.94
CA VAL A 141 10.65 -52.46 -18.13
C VAL A 141 9.97 -53.84 -18.11
N ASN A 142 10.48 -54.80 -17.33
CA ASN A 142 9.89 -56.14 -17.25
C ASN A 142 8.78 -56.25 -16.19
N ASP A 143 8.82 -55.38 -15.17
CA ASP A 143 7.96 -55.47 -13.99
C ASP A 143 6.88 -54.38 -13.96
N ASN A 144 6.96 -53.39 -14.87
CA ASN A 144 6.06 -52.25 -14.92
C ASN A 144 5.72 -51.87 -16.38
N ASP A 145 4.51 -52.24 -16.81
CA ASP A 145 4.01 -51.97 -18.17
C ASP A 145 3.90 -50.47 -18.49
N ALA A 146 3.58 -49.63 -17.50
CA ALA A 146 3.56 -48.18 -17.67
C ALA A 146 4.97 -47.63 -17.90
N TYR A 147 5.97 -48.17 -17.19
CA TYR A 147 7.38 -47.81 -17.38
C TYR A 147 7.92 -48.30 -18.72
N PHE A 148 7.59 -49.52 -19.13
CA PHE A 148 7.89 -50.02 -20.47
C PHE A 148 7.30 -49.11 -21.56
N THR A 149 6.04 -48.70 -21.41
CA THR A 149 5.40 -47.78 -22.36
C THR A 149 6.11 -46.43 -22.41
N LEU A 150 6.43 -45.84 -21.24
CA LEU A 150 7.11 -44.56 -21.17
C LEU A 150 8.53 -44.62 -21.76
N THR A 151 9.32 -45.63 -21.42
CA THR A 151 10.66 -45.82 -21.98
C THR A 151 10.62 -45.99 -23.50
N GLY A 152 9.64 -46.73 -24.03
CA GLY A 152 9.40 -46.86 -25.47
C GLY A 152 9.08 -45.54 -26.16
N GLU A 153 8.22 -44.72 -25.55
CA GLU A 153 7.93 -43.36 -26.04
C GLU A 153 9.19 -42.48 -26.03
N MET A 154 10.02 -42.56 -24.97
CA MET A 154 11.24 -41.76 -24.84
C MET A 154 12.32 -42.09 -25.89
N LEU A 155 12.28 -43.27 -26.51
CA LEU A 155 13.18 -43.65 -27.61
C LEU A 155 12.84 -42.95 -28.94
N ASN A 156 11.61 -42.44 -29.10
CA ASN A 156 11.15 -41.78 -30.31
C ASN A 156 10.91 -40.28 -30.06
N PRO A 157 11.78 -39.37 -30.56
CA PRO A 157 11.60 -37.93 -30.38
C PRO A 157 10.31 -37.35 -30.97
N GLN A 158 9.64 -38.07 -31.88
CA GLN A 158 8.36 -37.67 -32.48
C GLN A 158 7.15 -38.17 -31.68
N SER A 159 7.38 -38.92 -30.59
CA SER A 159 6.30 -39.45 -29.78
C SER A 159 5.64 -38.37 -28.92
N SER A 160 4.37 -38.61 -28.58
CA SER A 160 3.62 -37.71 -27.70
C SER A 160 4.16 -37.77 -26.26
N GLY A 161 4.59 -38.94 -25.79
CA GLY A 161 5.21 -39.13 -24.48
C GLY A 161 6.53 -38.37 -24.37
N TYR A 162 7.41 -38.47 -25.37
CA TYR A 162 8.67 -37.70 -25.42
C TYR A 162 8.40 -36.19 -25.29
N SER A 163 7.49 -35.68 -26.12
CA SER A 163 7.12 -34.26 -26.10
C SER A 163 6.59 -33.81 -24.73
N ARG A 164 5.75 -34.64 -24.08
CA ARG A 164 5.19 -34.33 -22.76
C ARG A 164 6.25 -34.31 -21.66
N VAL A 165 7.18 -35.25 -21.64
CA VAL A 165 8.30 -35.25 -20.69
C VAL A 165 9.13 -33.98 -20.89
N LYS A 166 9.43 -33.60 -22.13
CA LYS A 166 10.15 -32.35 -22.42
C LYS A 166 9.36 -31.08 -22.06
N TYR A 167 8.03 -31.09 -22.15
CA TYR A 167 7.22 -29.99 -21.63
C TYR A 167 7.26 -29.89 -20.11
N ILE A 168 7.20 -31.01 -19.38
CA ILE A 168 7.37 -31.01 -17.92
C ILE A 168 8.76 -30.46 -17.56
N GLU A 169 9.82 -30.89 -18.26
CA GLU A 169 11.18 -30.37 -18.05
C GLU A 169 11.23 -28.84 -18.18
N SER A 170 10.69 -28.31 -19.27
CA SER A 170 10.62 -26.85 -19.54
C SER A 170 9.79 -26.11 -18.49
N ASP A 171 8.68 -26.71 -18.07
CA ASP A 171 7.79 -26.13 -17.05
C ASP A 171 8.45 -26.08 -15.68
N LEU A 172 9.22 -27.10 -15.30
CA LEU A 172 9.98 -27.13 -14.05
C LEU A 172 11.11 -26.10 -14.05
N LYS A 173 11.80 -25.90 -15.19
CA LYS A 173 12.79 -24.83 -15.35
C LYS A 173 12.13 -23.45 -15.18
N SER A 174 10.98 -23.25 -15.82
CA SER A 174 10.19 -22.01 -15.69
C SER A 174 9.68 -21.79 -14.26
N LEU A 175 9.22 -22.86 -13.61
CA LEU A 175 8.74 -22.82 -12.23
C LEU A 175 9.86 -22.44 -11.26
N ALA A 176 11.07 -23.01 -11.41
CA ALA A 176 12.22 -22.66 -10.58
C ALA A 176 12.55 -21.16 -10.69
N SER A 177 12.55 -20.62 -11.92
CA SER A 177 12.75 -19.18 -12.14
C SER A 177 11.67 -18.33 -11.46
N LEU A 178 10.39 -18.73 -11.56
CA LEU A 178 9.29 -17.98 -10.93
C LEU A 178 9.32 -18.07 -9.41
N LEU A 179 9.73 -19.20 -8.83
CA LEU A 179 9.87 -19.35 -7.38
C LEU A 179 10.97 -18.46 -6.82
N ASP A 180 12.09 -18.33 -7.53
CA ASP A 180 13.17 -17.42 -7.14
C ASP A 180 12.73 -15.95 -7.27
N GLU A 181 12.04 -15.59 -8.36
CA GLU A 181 11.48 -14.25 -8.55
C GLU A 181 10.44 -13.90 -7.46
N TYR A 182 9.58 -14.86 -7.12
CA TYR A 182 8.59 -14.72 -6.06
C TYR A 182 9.24 -14.41 -4.70
N GLU A 183 10.32 -15.12 -4.35
CA GLU A 183 11.02 -14.90 -3.08
C GLU A 183 11.70 -13.53 -3.03
N VAL A 184 12.30 -13.08 -4.15
CA VAL A 184 12.88 -11.74 -4.27
C VAL A 184 11.83 -10.67 -4.03
N ILE A 185 10.64 -10.79 -4.64
CA ILE A 185 9.56 -9.80 -4.44
C ILE A 185 8.98 -9.89 -3.03
N SER A 186 8.80 -11.10 -2.50
CA SER A 186 8.29 -11.30 -1.14
C SER A 186 9.20 -10.65 -0.09
N SER A 187 10.52 -10.74 -0.27
CA SER A 187 11.51 -10.12 0.63
C SER A 187 11.42 -8.59 0.74
N LYS A 188 10.86 -7.92 -0.29
CA LYS A 188 10.61 -6.46 -0.27
C LYS A 188 9.40 -6.08 0.60
N ILE A 189 8.48 -7.03 0.81
CA ILE A 189 7.20 -6.83 1.51
C ILE A 189 7.31 -7.33 2.95
N SER A 190 7.98 -8.47 3.16
CA SER A 190 8.08 -9.17 4.43
C SER A 190 9.49 -9.71 4.64
N SER A 191 10.01 -9.61 5.86
CA SER A 191 11.29 -10.19 6.25
C SER A 191 11.22 -11.71 6.48
N LYS A 192 10.02 -12.30 6.48
CA LYS A 192 9.83 -13.74 6.65
C LYS A 192 9.90 -14.44 5.28
N PRO A 193 10.69 -15.51 5.15
CA PRO A 193 10.76 -16.28 3.92
C PRO A 193 9.44 -17.00 3.64
N THR A 194 9.18 -17.31 2.37
CA THR A 194 7.95 -17.99 1.97
C THR A 194 8.14 -19.51 1.97
N PRO A 195 7.09 -20.30 2.29
CA PRO A 195 7.19 -21.76 2.25
C PRO A 195 7.07 -22.33 0.82
N LEU A 196 6.82 -21.49 -0.18
CA LEU A 196 6.48 -21.89 -1.55
C LEU A 196 7.61 -22.65 -2.23
N ARG A 197 8.84 -22.12 -2.17
CA ARG A 197 10.00 -22.77 -2.77
C ARG A 197 10.22 -24.16 -2.18
N SER A 198 10.27 -24.27 -0.86
CA SER A 198 10.47 -25.56 -0.18
C SER A 198 9.35 -26.56 -0.49
N PHE A 199 8.11 -26.09 -0.63
CA PHE A 199 6.99 -26.95 -0.98
C PHE A 199 7.18 -27.57 -2.36
N TYR A 200 7.43 -26.75 -3.39
CA TYR A 200 7.56 -27.25 -4.77
C TYR A 200 8.86 -28.01 -5.04
N VAL A 201 9.95 -27.68 -4.32
CA VAL A 201 11.17 -28.48 -4.34
C VAL A 201 10.87 -29.91 -3.88
N ASN A 202 10.21 -30.07 -2.74
CA ASN A 202 9.85 -31.37 -2.19
C ASN A 202 8.85 -32.13 -3.07
N GLU A 203 7.82 -31.43 -3.58
CA GLU A 203 6.77 -32.02 -4.40
C GLU A 203 7.33 -32.68 -5.67
N TYR A 204 8.29 -32.04 -6.35
CA TYR A 204 8.82 -32.53 -7.62
C TYR A 204 10.14 -33.29 -7.51
N SER A 205 10.73 -33.38 -6.32
CA SER A 205 12.06 -33.98 -6.08
C SER A 205 12.17 -35.41 -6.63
N HIS A 206 11.18 -36.26 -6.33
CA HIS A 206 11.18 -37.66 -6.78
C HIS A 206 11.15 -37.78 -8.31
N MET A 207 10.24 -37.06 -8.96
CA MET A 207 10.09 -37.08 -10.42
C MET A 207 11.37 -36.57 -11.11
N VAL A 208 11.93 -35.45 -10.64
CA VAL A 208 13.16 -34.90 -11.20
C VAL A 208 14.31 -35.88 -11.07
N LYS A 209 14.46 -36.53 -9.90
CA LYS A 209 15.52 -37.50 -9.67
C LYS A 209 15.43 -38.68 -10.64
N VAL A 210 14.27 -39.33 -10.74
CA VAL A 210 14.07 -40.47 -11.64
C VAL A 210 14.36 -40.10 -13.08
N PHE A 211 13.88 -38.94 -13.55
CA PHE A 211 14.10 -38.50 -14.92
C PHE A 211 15.53 -38.04 -15.21
N CYS A 212 16.27 -37.54 -14.24
CA CYS A 212 17.69 -37.28 -14.41
C CYS A 212 18.50 -38.58 -14.46
N ASP A 213 18.18 -39.56 -13.60
CA ASP A 213 18.84 -40.88 -13.59
C ASP A 213 18.68 -41.60 -14.95
N GLU A 214 17.51 -41.47 -15.58
CA GLU A 214 17.21 -41.99 -16.92
C GLU A 214 17.73 -41.10 -18.08
N LYS A 215 18.39 -39.97 -17.77
CA LYS A 215 18.89 -38.97 -18.73
C LYS A 215 17.80 -38.34 -19.61
N TRP A 216 16.56 -38.31 -19.11
CA TRP A 216 15.43 -37.69 -19.79
C TRP A 216 15.30 -36.21 -19.46
N PHE A 217 15.80 -35.77 -18.30
CA PHE A 217 15.94 -34.37 -17.93
C PHE A 217 17.40 -33.92 -17.96
N ASP A 218 17.59 -32.62 -18.11
CA ASP A 218 18.86 -31.93 -17.86
C ASP A 218 19.27 -32.04 -16.38
N GLU A 219 20.50 -32.50 -16.14
CA GLU A 219 21.06 -32.69 -14.79
C GLU A 219 21.01 -31.40 -13.94
N ALA A 220 21.01 -30.21 -14.56
CA ALA A 220 20.90 -28.94 -13.82
C ALA A 220 19.61 -28.82 -12.99
N LEU A 221 18.54 -29.52 -13.36
CA LEU A 221 17.30 -29.54 -12.58
C LEU A 221 17.48 -30.22 -11.22
N ILE A 222 18.38 -31.20 -11.12
CA ILE A 222 18.64 -31.90 -9.87
C ILE A 222 19.19 -30.91 -8.83
N GLU A 223 20.05 -29.98 -9.22
CA GLU A 223 20.65 -29.01 -8.29
C GLU A 223 19.62 -28.09 -7.62
N TYR A 224 18.45 -27.88 -8.25
CA TYR A 224 17.37 -27.07 -7.71
C TYR A 224 16.36 -27.89 -6.92
N TYR A 225 15.94 -29.05 -7.43
CA TYR A 225 14.84 -29.85 -6.86
C TYR A 225 15.29 -30.99 -5.92
N SER A 226 16.60 -31.17 -5.68
CA SER A 226 17.14 -32.20 -4.79
C SER A 226 17.95 -31.66 -3.60
N LYS A 227 17.90 -30.35 -3.35
CA LYS A 227 18.53 -29.70 -2.18
C LYS A 227 17.60 -29.63 -0.98
#